data_AF-A0A379ZC11-F1
#
_entry.id   AF-A0A379ZC11-F1
#
_cell.length_a   1.000
_cell.length_b   1.000
_cell.length_c   1.000
_cell.angle_alpha   90.00
_cell.angle_beta   90.00
_cell.angle_gamma   90.00
#
_symmetry.space_group_name_H-M   'P 1'
#
loop_
_entity.id
_entity.type
_entity.pdbx_description
1 polymer ?
#
loop_
_entity_poly.entity_id
_entity_poly.type
_entity_poly.pdbx_seq_one_letter_code
_entity_poly.pdbx_strand_id
1 'polypeptide(L)'
;MDIQYFALSRVEFILGFYEKALFPFVETKRLIDEQKPPYEPEYSESHEPPFLSEWLDADQAVDVLGIQCASLLCSTLKLFLEESLKNVFRRNAGKITKKIKIESAYKQEFSKGWLNGYRELFEKEFNLDWQTSGVNLTLIEELILIRNRGQHPEHITMMSNSFSENDLKKIPSPFFIDDAYENKGLYDFFPPTIKPIPEKMKNAFEESTKLINWLENRLKQWGQDQIA
;
A
#
# COMPACT_ATOMS: atom_id res chain seq x y z
N MET A 1 24.53 5.57 -6.76
CA MET A 1 23.75 5.12 -5.59
C MET A 1 22.96 3.90 -6.02
N ASP A 2 22.94 2.85 -5.19
CA ASP A 2 22.12 1.66 -5.45
C ASP A 2 20.71 1.88 -4.92
N ILE A 3 19.86 2.48 -5.76
CA ILE A 3 18.50 2.88 -5.40
C ILE A 3 17.63 1.66 -5.07
N GLN A 4 17.82 0.57 -5.83
CA GLN A 4 17.13 -0.69 -5.60
C GLN A 4 17.41 -1.21 -4.19
N TYR A 5 18.68 -1.28 -3.80
CA TYR A 5 19.09 -1.73 -2.46
C TYR A 5 18.42 -0.89 -1.35
N PHE A 6 18.49 0.44 -1.44
CA PHE A 6 17.90 1.30 -0.42
C PHE A 6 16.37 1.21 -0.36
N ALA A 7 15.69 1.08 -1.51
CA ALA A 7 14.25 0.89 -1.55
C ALA A 7 13.85 -0.46 -0.92
N LEU A 8 14.51 -1.55 -1.30
CA LEU A 8 14.24 -2.88 -0.76
C LEU A 8 14.52 -2.97 0.74
N SER A 9 15.62 -2.39 1.21
CA SER A 9 15.95 -2.34 2.64
C SER A 9 14.88 -1.59 3.45
N ARG A 10 14.29 -0.52 2.90
CA ARG A 10 13.15 0.16 3.53
C ARG A 10 11.89 -0.71 3.54
N VAL A 11 11.58 -1.41 2.45
CA VAL A 11 10.44 -2.33 2.39
C VAL A 11 10.59 -3.44 3.44
N GLU A 12 11.76 -4.06 3.51
CA GLU A 12 12.09 -5.11 4.49
C GLU A 12 11.98 -4.60 5.93
N PHE A 13 12.50 -3.41 6.21
CA PHE A 13 12.36 -2.79 7.53
C PHE A 13 10.89 -2.57 7.91
N ILE A 14 10.07 -2.03 6.99
CA ILE A 14 8.65 -1.76 7.25
C ILE A 14 7.89 -3.08 7.47
N LEU A 15 8.18 -4.12 6.69
CA LEU A 15 7.59 -5.44 6.88
C LEU A 15 7.95 -6.03 8.25
N GLY A 16 9.24 -6.02 8.61
CA GLY A 16 9.68 -6.51 9.91
C GLY A 16 9.13 -5.69 11.09
N PHE A 17 8.93 -4.39 10.91
CA PHE A 17 8.23 -3.55 11.88
C PHE A 17 6.75 -3.94 12.01
N TYR A 18 6.05 -4.09 10.87
CA TYR A 18 4.66 -4.49 10.82
C TYR A 18 4.44 -5.82 11.54
N GLU A 19 5.19 -6.87 11.19
CA GLU A 19 5.05 -8.20 11.78
C GLU A 19 5.29 -8.21 13.29
N LYS A 20 6.31 -7.48 13.76
CA LYS A 20 6.64 -7.41 15.19
C LYS A 20 5.61 -6.61 15.99
N ALA A 21 5.16 -5.47 15.45
CA ALA A 21 4.19 -4.61 16.11
C ALA A 21 2.78 -5.21 16.11
N LEU A 22 2.47 -6.06 15.13
CA LEU A 22 1.19 -6.74 14.99
C LEU A 22 0.96 -7.83 16.05
N PHE A 23 2.04 -8.53 16.44
CA PHE A 23 1.99 -9.69 17.34
C PHE A 23 1.11 -9.51 18.59
N PRO A 24 1.30 -8.47 19.44
CA PRO A 24 0.51 -8.34 20.66
C PRO A 24 -0.99 -8.22 20.38
N PHE A 25 -1.40 -7.51 19.33
CA PHE A 25 -2.81 -7.31 19.02
C PHE A 25 -3.48 -8.59 18.50
N VAL A 26 -2.79 -9.31 17.62
CA VAL A 26 -3.28 -10.62 17.13
C VAL A 26 -3.35 -11.63 18.27
N GLU A 27 -2.36 -11.63 19.16
CA GLU A 27 -2.34 -12.52 20.31
C GLU A 27 -3.44 -12.18 21.32
N THR A 28 -3.72 -10.90 21.58
CA THR A 28 -4.87 -10.48 22.41
C THR A 28 -6.17 -11.04 21.87
N LYS A 29 -6.46 -10.86 20.57
CA LYS A 29 -7.68 -11.40 19.95
C LYS A 29 -7.75 -12.92 20.10
N ARG A 30 -6.65 -13.62 19.79
CA ARG A 30 -6.56 -15.08 19.89
C ARG A 30 -6.79 -15.58 21.32
N LEU A 31 -6.20 -14.93 22.34
CA LEU A 31 -6.37 -15.32 23.73
C LEU A 31 -7.81 -15.08 24.23
N ILE A 32 -8.46 -14.00 23.79
CA ILE A 32 -9.88 -13.73 24.10
C ILE A 32 -10.78 -14.77 23.45
N ASP A 33 -10.60 -15.02 22.14
CA ASP A 33 -11.42 -15.98 21.39
C ASP A 33 -11.29 -17.41 21.95
N GLU A 34 -10.09 -17.78 22.42
CA GLU A 34 -9.81 -19.09 23.03
C GLU A 34 -10.02 -19.14 24.56
N GLN A 35 -10.43 -18.02 25.19
CA GLN A 35 -10.61 -17.89 26.64
C GLN A 35 -9.39 -18.36 27.44
N LYS A 36 -8.20 -17.89 27.07
CA LYS A 36 -6.92 -18.23 27.72
C LYS A 36 -6.43 -17.09 28.62
N PRO A 37 -5.63 -17.36 29.66
CA PRO A 37 -5.08 -16.32 30.53
C PRO A 37 -4.38 -15.20 29.74
N PRO A 38 -4.63 -13.91 30.07
CA PRO A 38 -5.43 -13.40 31.19
C PRO A 38 -6.94 -13.23 30.91
N TYR A 39 -7.45 -13.69 29.76
CA TYR A 39 -8.82 -13.45 29.27
C TYR A 39 -9.74 -14.64 29.50
N GLU A 40 -9.72 -15.20 30.72
CA GLU A 40 -10.67 -16.22 31.14
C GLU A 40 -11.94 -15.54 31.68
N PRO A 41 -13.13 -15.83 31.14
CA PRO A 41 -14.34 -15.13 31.56
C PRO A 41 -14.80 -15.60 32.95
N GLU A 42 -14.97 -14.65 33.86
CA GLU A 42 -15.71 -14.90 35.10
C GLU A 42 -17.22 -14.87 34.82
N TYR A 43 -18.01 -15.56 35.64
CA TYR A 43 -19.48 -15.52 35.51
C TYR A 43 -19.96 -14.07 35.63
N SER A 44 -20.73 -13.63 34.63
CA SER A 44 -21.32 -12.29 34.56
C SER A 44 -22.77 -12.41 34.16
N GLU A 45 -23.65 -11.63 34.80
CA GLU A 45 -25.05 -11.48 34.39
C GLU A 45 -25.21 -10.50 33.22
N SER A 46 -24.11 -9.87 32.76
CA SER A 46 -24.13 -9.03 31.56
C SER A 46 -24.40 -9.88 30.31
N HIS A 47 -25.19 -9.33 29.40
CA HIS A 47 -25.37 -9.91 28.06
C HIS A 47 -24.25 -9.54 27.08
N GLU A 48 -23.30 -8.69 27.50
CA GLU A 48 -22.15 -8.33 26.68
C GLU A 48 -21.07 -9.43 26.72
N PRO A 49 -20.44 -9.74 25.57
CA PRO A 49 -19.30 -10.63 25.53
C PRO A 49 -18.19 -10.15 26.47
N PRO A 50 -17.58 -11.06 27.27
CA PRO A 50 -16.46 -10.71 28.12
C PRO A 50 -15.27 -10.24 27.26
N PHE A 51 -14.55 -9.22 27.73
CA PHE A 51 -13.39 -8.63 27.05
C PHE A 51 -13.67 -8.05 25.65
N LEU A 52 -14.91 -7.67 25.36
CA LEU A 52 -15.28 -7.09 24.06
C LEU A 52 -14.47 -5.81 23.75
N SER A 53 -14.23 -4.95 24.75
CA SER A 53 -13.48 -3.71 24.54
C SER A 53 -12.04 -4.01 24.13
N GLU A 54 -11.38 -4.94 24.81
CA GLU A 54 -10.00 -5.35 24.53
C GLU A 54 -9.87 -5.99 23.16
N TRP A 55 -10.86 -6.79 22.75
CA TRP A 55 -10.91 -7.37 21.42
C TRP A 55 -11.07 -6.30 20.34
N LEU A 56 -11.99 -5.34 20.55
CA LEU A 56 -12.23 -4.23 19.61
C LEU A 56 -11.02 -3.30 19.51
N ASP A 57 -10.38 -2.99 20.63
CA ASP A 57 -9.17 -2.17 20.66
C ASP A 57 -8.02 -2.87 19.91
N ALA A 58 -7.85 -4.18 20.11
CA ALA A 58 -6.86 -4.96 19.38
C ALA A 58 -7.17 -5.02 17.88
N ASP A 59 -8.43 -5.21 17.48
CA ASP A 59 -8.85 -5.21 16.07
C ASP A 59 -8.59 -3.86 15.41
N GLN A 60 -8.94 -2.75 16.07
CA GLN A 60 -8.66 -1.41 15.57
C GLN A 60 -7.16 -1.12 15.49
N ALA A 61 -6.37 -1.59 16.46
CA ALA A 61 -4.93 -1.42 16.44
C ALA A 61 -4.28 -2.12 15.23
N VAL A 62 -4.78 -3.30 14.84
CA VAL A 62 -4.36 -4.00 13.61
C VAL A 62 -4.62 -3.12 12.38
N ASP A 63 -5.83 -2.57 12.27
CA ASP A 63 -6.21 -1.72 11.14
C ASP A 63 -5.34 -0.46 11.05
N VAL A 64 -5.18 0.25 12.17
CA VAL A 64 -4.34 1.45 12.25
C VAL A 64 -2.90 1.14 11.89
N LEU A 65 -2.32 0.07 12.44
CA LEU A 65 -0.96 -0.34 12.13
C LEU A 65 -0.77 -0.65 10.64
N GLY A 66 -1.72 -1.36 10.03
CA GLY A 66 -1.72 -1.66 8.59
C GLY A 66 -1.76 -0.39 7.74
N ILE A 67 -2.63 0.56 8.06
CA ILE A 67 -2.73 1.88 7.40
C ILE A 67 -1.43 2.67 7.52
N GLN A 68 -0.81 2.71 8.71
CA GLN A 68 0.45 3.43 8.90
C GLN A 68 1.59 2.78 8.12
N CYS A 69 1.66 1.45 8.10
CA CYS A 69 2.66 0.73 7.29
C CYS A 69 2.42 0.92 5.78
N ALA A 70 1.17 0.96 5.33
CA ALA A 70 0.81 1.33 3.96
C ALA A 70 1.29 2.74 3.59
N SER A 71 1.18 3.70 4.52
CA SER A 71 1.69 5.06 4.33
C SER A 71 3.22 5.12 4.18
N LEU A 72 3.96 4.37 5.02
CA LEU A 72 5.42 4.24 4.92
C LEU A 72 5.84 3.57 3.61
N LEU A 73 5.10 2.54 3.18
CA LEU A 73 5.35 1.81 1.94
C LEU A 73 5.11 2.69 0.72
N CYS A 74 3.97 3.38 0.66
CA CYS A 74 3.66 4.38 -0.38
C CYS A 74 4.74 5.46 -0.48
N SER A 75 5.20 5.98 0.67
CA SER A 75 6.24 7.00 0.71
C SER A 75 7.57 6.47 0.17
N THR A 76 7.90 5.21 0.46
CA THR A 76 9.09 4.53 -0.06
C THR A 76 8.99 4.31 -1.57
N LEU A 77 7.83 3.87 -2.08
CA LEU A 77 7.61 3.69 -3.52
C LEU A 77 7.70 5.01 -4.29
N LYS A 78 7.08 6.08 -3.78
CA LYS A 78 7.15 7.40 -4.41
C LYS A 78 8.58 7.91 -4.47
N LEU A 79 9.31 7.83 -3.35
CA LEU A 79 10.72 8.22 -3.30
C LEU A 79 11.59 7.37 -4.25
N PHE A 80 11.32 6.07 -4.31
CA PHE A 80 11.98 5.16 -5.24
C PHE A 80 11.79 5.61 -6.69
N LEU A 81 10.56 5.92 -7.14
CA LEU A 81 10.28 6.38 -8.50
C LEU A 81 11.00 7.71 -8.82
N GLU A 82 10.93 8.67 -7.89
CA GLU A 82 11.62 9.96 -7.99
C GLU A 82 13.14 9.80 -8.17
N GLU A 83 13.76 9.00 -7.29
CA GLU A 83 15.20 8.80 -7.32
C GLU A 83 15.63 7.95 -8.53
N SER A 84 14.85 6.94 -8.91
CA SER A 84 15.11 6.11 -10.10
C SER A 84 15.19 6.99 -11.34
N LEU A 85 14.22 7.89 -11.52
CA LEU A 85 14.21 8.85 -12.61
C LEU A 85 15.49 9.71 -12.61
N LYS A 86 15.80 10.38 -11.49
CA LYS A 86 17.00 11.22 -11.33
C LYS A 86 18.29 10.45 -11.62
N ASN A 87 18.36 9.19 -11.22
CA ASN A 87 19.56 8.38 -11.34
C ASN A 87 19.79 7.89 -12.77
N VAL A 88 18.74 7.58 -13.53
CA VAL A 88 18.87 7.28 -14.95
C VAL A 88 19.38 8.50 -15.72
N PHE A 89 18.91 9.70 -15.39
CA PHE A 89 19.47 10.95 -15.92
C PHE A 89 20.96 11.09 -15.61
N ARG A 90 21.37 10.85 -14.35
CA ARG A 90 22.78 10.95 -13.92
C ARG A 90 23.67 9.92 -14.61
N ARG A 91 23.24 8.67 -14.72
CA ARG A 91 24.00 7.57 -15.36
C ARG A 91 24.23 7.81 -16.84
N ASN A 92 23.28 8.46 -17.51
CA ASN A 92 23.30 8.69 -18.95
C ASN A 92 23.64 10.13 -19.34
N ALA A 93 24.07 10.96 -18.38
CA ALA A 93 24.49 12.33 -18.62
C ALA A 93 25.64 12.35 -19.64
N GLY A 94 25.44 13.07 -20.75
CA GLY A 94 26.40 13.16 -21.84
C GLY A 94 26.35 12.02 -22.88
N LYS A 95 25.54 10.98 -22.67
CA LYS A 95 25.34 9.87 -23.63
C LYS A 95 24.03 9.99 -24.41
N ILE A 96 23.02 10.63 -23.83
CA ILE A 96 21.70 10.76 -24.44
C ILE A 96 21.54 12.14 -25.07
N THR A 97 21.23 12.16 -26.37
CA THR A 97 20.86 13.37 -27.14
C THR A 97 19.37 13.70 -27.02
N LYS A 98 18.54 12.71 -26.66
CA LYS A 98 17.10 12.89 -26.40
C LYS A 98 16.88 13.72 -25.13
N LYS A 99 16.13 14.83 -25.26
CA LYS A 99 15.63 15.57 -24.10
C LYS A 99 14.51 14.77 -23.44
N ILE A 100 14.84 14.01 -22.41
CA ILE A 100 13.86 13.28 -21.60
C ILE A 100 13.06 14.30 -20.78
N LYS A 101 11.73 14.16 -20.78
CA LYS A 101 10.85 15.03 -20.00
C LYS A 101 10.81 14.61 -18.52
N ILE A 102 10.50 15.56 -17.65
CA ILE A 102 10.33 15.36 -16.20
C ILE A 102 8.87 15.57 -15.80
N GLU A 103 8.54 15.39 -14.52
CA GLU A 103 7.18 15.51 -13.95
C GLU A 103 6.42 16.76 -14.42
N SER A 104 7.10 17.90 -14.56
CA SER A 104 6.47 19.16 -14.99
C SER A 104 5.86 19.13 -16.40
N ALA A 105 6.28 18.18 -17.23
CA ALA A 105 5.70 17.95 -18.56
C ALA A 105 4.50 16.99 -18.55
N TYR A 106 4.23 16.33 -17.43
CA TYR A 106 3.18 15.32 -17.22
C TYR A 106 2.14 15.77 -16.19
N LYS A 107 1.95 17.09 -16.03
CA LYS A 107 1.07 17.67 -14.99
C LYS A 107 -0.35 17.09 -15.00
N GLN A 108 -0.88 16.78 -16.18
CA GLN A 108 -2.23 16.22 -16.33
C GLN A 108 -2.30 14.75 -15.87
N GLU A 109 -1.23 13.99 -16.06
CA GLU A 109 -1.14 12.61 -15.62
C GLU A 109 -0.92 12.53 -14.10
N PHE A 110 -0.10 13.44 -13.55
CA PHE A 110 0.14 13.55 -12.11
C PHE A 110 -1.09 14.08 -11.33
N SER A 111 -1.98 14.84 -11.97
CA SER A 111 -3.24 15.26 -11.33
C SER A 111 -4.20 14.10 -11.06
N LYS A 112 -4.01 12.96 -11.73
CA LYS A 112 -4.75 11.72 -11.48
C LYS A 112 -4.15 10.85 -10.37
N GLY A 113 -3.00 11.25 -9.82
CA GLY A 113 -2.25 10.48 -8.83
C GLY A 113 -0.79 10.33 -9.23
N TRP A 114 0.11 10.29 -8.24
CA TRP A 114 1.55 10.22 -8.51
C TRP A 114 1.95 8.90 -9.18
N LEU A 115 1.30 7.78 -8.84
CA LEU A 115 1.59 6.49 -9.46
C LEU A 115 1.28 6.52 -10.96
N ASN A 116 0.09 7.04 -11.32
CA ASN A 116 -0.29 7.24 -12.71
C ASN A 116 0.67 8.19 -13.44
N GLY A 117 1.04 9.31 -12.81
CA GLY A 117 2.01 10.26 -13.36
C GLY A 117 3.35 9.60 -13.70
N TYR A 118 3.90 8.82 -12.77
CA TYR A 118 5.14 8.07 -13.00
C TYR A 118 4.97 6.96 -14.03
N ARG A 119 3.85 6.23 -14.01
CA ARG A 119 3.56 5.17 -14.98
C ARG A 119 3.66 5.70 -16.41
N GLU A 120 2.95 6.78 -16.68
CA GLU A 120 2.89 7.44 -17.99
C GLU A 120 4.24 8.03 -18.40
N LEU A 121 4.95 8.66 -17.47
CA LEU A 121 6.28 9.21 -17.72
C LEU A 121 7.25 8.09 -18.10
N PHE A 122 7.31 7.02 -17.30
CA PHE A 122 8.21 5.89 -17.52
C PHE A 122 7.90 5.15 -18.82
N GLU A 123 6.63 4.95 -19.13
CA GLU A 123 6.18 4.34 -20.39
C GLU A 123 6.62 5.17 -21.60
N LYS A 124 6.31 6.47 -21.63
CA LYS A 124 6.57 7.34 -22.80
C LYS A 124 8.05 7.69 -22.98
N GLU A 125 8.76 7.94 -21.88
CA GLU A 125 10.15 8.38 -21.96
C GLU A 125 11.13 7.21 -22.13
N PHE A 126 10.82 6.06 -21.52
CA PHE A 126 11.70 4.89 -21.45
C PHE A 126 11.19 3.67 -22.22
N ASN A 127 10.04 3.79 -22.91
CA ASN A 127 9.40 2.71 -23.68
C ASN A 127 9.14 1.45 -22.83
N LEU A 128 8.68 1.66 -21.60
CA LEU A 128 8.41 0.59 -20.65
C LEU A 128 6.99 0.04 -20.83
N ASP A 129 6.88 -1.27 -20.96
CA ASP A 129 5.58 -1.97 -20.96
C ASP A 129 5.28 -2.53 -19.57
N TRP A 130 4.41 -1.83 -18.85
CA TRP A 130 3.94 -2.18 -17.50
C TRP A 130 3.23 -3.53 -17.44
N GLN A 131 2.66 -4.04 -18.53
CA GLN A 131 2.03 -5.36 -18.56
C GLN A 131 3.07 -6.48 -18.36
N THR A 132 4.33 -6.25 -18.75
CA THR A 132 5.43 -7.18 -18.53
C THR A 132 5.96 -7.18 -17.10
N SER A 133 5.44 -6.32 -16.22
CA SER A 133 5.92 -6.22 -14.84
C SER A 133 5.48 -7.40 -13.97
N GLY A 134 4.35 -8.02 -14.28
CA GLY A 134 3.71 -8.98 -13.39
C GLY A 134 3.27 -8.37 -12.05
N VAL A 135 3.30 -7.04 -11.92
CA VAL A 135 2.89 -6.31 -10.73
C VAL A 135 1.40 -6.05 -10.79
N ASN A 136 0.70 -6.32 -9.69
CA ASN A 136 -0.68 -5.88 -9.51
C ASN A 136 -0.72 -4.37 -9.19
N LEU A 137 -0.67 -3.55 -10.24
CA LEU A 137 -0.72 -2.09 -10.10
C LEU A 137 -2.03 -1.58 -9.49
N THR A 138 -3.13 -2.31 -9.65
CA THR A 138 -4.40 -1.98 -9.00
C THR A 138 -4.28 -2.10 -7.48
N LEU A 139 -3.58 -3.11 -6.97
CA LEU A 139 -3.30 -3.24 -5.54
C LEU A 139 -2.43 -2.10 -5.02
N ILE A 140 -1.42 -1.65 -5.78
CA ILE A 140 -0.57 -0.51 -5.39
C ILE A 140 -1.38 0.80 -5.40
N GLU A 141 -2.28 1.00 -6.36
CA GLU A 141 -3.19 2.14 -6.37
C GLU A 141 -4.14 2.12 -5.16
N GLU A 142 -4.70 0.96 -4.82
CA GLU A 142 -5.55 0.80 -3.65
C GLU A 142 -4.78 1.09 -2.33
N LEU A 143 -3.52 0.66 -2.24
CA LEU A 143 -2.65 0.98 -1.10
C LEU A 143 -2.51 2.51 -0.91
N ILE A 144 -2.43 3.27 -2.01
CA ILE A 144 -2.39 4.74 -1.98
C ILE A 144 -3.72 5.32 -1.51
N LEU A 145 -4.85 4.75 -1.93
CA LEU A 145 -6.17 5.19 -1.48
C LEU A 145 -6.34 4.96 0.03
N ILE A 146 -5.95 3.79 0.53
CA ILE A 146 -6.00 3.47 1.97
C ILE A 146 -5.15 4.42 2.79
N ARG A 147 -3.92 4.72 2.34
CA ARG A 147 -3.09 5.77 2.95
C ARG A 147 -3.86 7.09 3.03
N ASN A 148 -4.50 7.51 1.95
CA ASN A 148 -5.21 8.80 1.92
C ASN A 148 -6.38 8.82 2.90
N ARG A 149 -7.14 7.72 3.01
CA ARG A 149 -8.23 7.61 4.00
C ARG A 149 -7.70 7.67 5.44
N GLY A 150 -6.61 6.95 5.72
CA GLY A 150 -5.95 6.98 7.02
C GLY A 150 -5.39 8.35 7.44
N GLN A 151 -4.96 9.17 6.48
CA GLN A 151 -4.47 10.53 6.73
C GLN A 151 -5.59 11.56 6.91
N HIS A 152 -6.80 11.23 6.46
CA HIS A 152 -7.94 12.14 6.43
C HIS A 152 -9.19 11.44 6.99
N PRO A 153 -9.19 11.04 8.27
CA PRO A 153 -10.37 10.46 8.91
C PRO A 153 -11.52 11.47 8.87
N GLU A 154 -12.71 11.00 8.49
CA GLU A 154 -13.90 11.87 8.31
C GLU A 154 -14.51 12.31 9.64
N HIS A 155 -14.41 11.45 10.67
CA HIS A 155 -15.04 11.67 11.96
C HIS A 155 -14.10 11.30 13.11
N ILE A 156 -13.96 12.19 14.10
CA ILE A 156 -13.17 11.94 15.32
C ILE A 156 -13.76 10.80 16.18
N THR A 157 -15.05 10.52 16.02
CA THR A 157 -15.78 9.50 16.77
C THR A 157 -15.58 8.09 16.23
N MET A 158 -14.87 7.94 15.10
CA MET A 158 -14.63 6.66 14.46
C MET A 158 -13.14 6.46 14.21
N MET A 159 -12.60 5.33 14.65
CA MET A 159 -11.22 4.92 14.34
C MET A 159 -11.13 4.10 13.05
N SER A 160 -12.26 3.47 12.65
CA SER A 160 -12.37 2.72 11.40
C SER A 160 -12.43 3.66 10.19
N ASN A 161 -11.76 3.29 9.11
CA ASN A 161 -11.83 3.99 7.83
C ASN A 161 -12.61 3.14 6.82
N SER A 162 -13.46 3.76 6.01
CA SER A 162 -14.17 3.08 4.91
C SER A 162 -13.80 3.70 3.57
N PHE A 163 -13.94 2.95 2.47
CA PHE A 163 -13.78 3.52 1.13
C PHE A 163 -14.89 4.54 0.84
N SER A 164 -14.56 5.64 0.16
CA SER A 164 -15.57 6.56 -0.36
C SER A 164 -16.19 6.02 -1.66
N GLU A 165 -17.36 6.54 -2.04
CA GLU A 165 -17.94 6.25 -3.36
C GLU A 165 -16.98 6.57 -4.52
N ASN A 166 -16.17 7.62 -4.37
CA ASN A 166 -15.20 8.01 -5.39
C ASN A 166 -14.00 7.05 -5.45
N ASP A 167 -13.63 6.43 -4.33
CA ASP A 167 -12.62 5.37 -4.32
C ASP A 167 -13.17 4.12 -5.03
N LEU A 168 -14.40 3.71 -4.71
CA LEU A 168 -15.04 2.53 -5.32
C LEU A 168 -15.26 2.66 -6.84
N LYS A 169 -15.39 3.88 -7.37
CA LYS A 169 -15.37 4.13 -8.83
C LYS A 169 -14.01 3.79 -9.47
N LYS A 170 -12.91 3.95 -8.73
CA LYS A 170 -11.54 3.62 -9.20
C LYS A 170 -11.21 2.16 -8.96
N ILE A 171 -11.67 1.59 -7.86
CA ILE A 171 -11.46 0.21 -7.44
C ILE A 171 -12.81 -0.49 -7.17
N PRO A 172 -13.51 -0.97 -8.22
CA PRO A 172 -14.84 -1.57 -8.09
C PRO A 172 -14.88 -2.89 -7.29
N SER A 173 -13.72 -3.43 -6.95
CA SER A 173 -13.56 -4.65 -6.15
C SER A 173 -12.35 -4.44 -5.24
N PRO A 174 -12.51 -3.67 -4.15
CA PRO A 174 -11.40 -3.39 -3.24
C PRO A 174 -10.89 -4.69 -2.61
N PHE A 175 -9.57 -4.81 -2.51
CA PHE A 175 -8.88 -5.94 -1.92
C PHE A 175 -8.89 -5.87 -0.39
N PHE A 176 -8.66 -4.69 0.18
CA PHE A 176 -8.52 -4.48 1.63
C PHE A 176 -9.86 -4.20 2.32
N ILE A 177 -10.81 -5.10 2.15
CA ILE A 177 -12.10 -5.10 2.86
C ILE A 177 -12.26 -6.40 3.65
N ASP A 178 -13.22 -6.47 4.56
CA ASP A 178 -13.60 -7.75 5.17
C ASP A 178 -14.25 -8.66 4.11
N ASP A 179 -14.05 -9.97 4.22
CA ASP A 179 -14.66 -10.95 3.32
C ASP A 179 -16.20 -10.98 3.49
N ALA A 180 -16.72 -10.49 4.64
CA ALA A 180 -18.14 -10.25 4.85
C ALA A 180 -18.77 -9.29 3.81
N TYR A 181 -17.95 -8.46 3.15
CA TYR A 181 -18.38 -7.50 2.13
C TYR A 181 -18.26 -8.04 0.68
N GLU A 182 -17.93 -9.33 0.47
CA GLU A 182 -17.85 -9.93 -0.87
C GLU A 182 -19.15 -9.80 -1.69
N ASN A 183 -20.30 -9.71 -1.01
CA ASN A 183 -21.57 -9.37 -1.64
C ASN A 183 -21.66 -7.85 -1.91
N LYS A 184 -21.27 -7.45 -3.12
CA LYS A 184 -21.32 -6.05 -3.63
C LYS A 184 -22.64 -5.30 -3.36
N GLY A 185 -23.77 -6.00 -3.21
CA GLY A 185 -25.06 -5.40 -2.89
C GLY A 185 -25.13 -4.69 -1.52
N LEU A 186 -24.13 -4.90 -0.65
CA LEU A 186 -24.03 -4.21 0.64
C LEU A 186 -23.37 -2.82 0.54
N TYR A 187 -22.60 -2.55 -0.53
CA TYR A 187 -21.94 -1.24 -0.72
C TYR A 187 -22.95 -0.09 -0.85
N ASP A 188 -24.12 -0.38 -1.40
CA ASP A 188 -25.19 0.59 -1.60
C ASP A 188 -25.81 1.07 -0.27
N PHE A 189 -25.62 0.31 0.82
CA PHE A 189 -26.16 0.62 2.15
C PHE A 189 -25.09 1.06 3.14
N PHE A 190 -23.88 0.48 3.07
CA PHE A 190 -22.76 0.83 3.94
C PHE A 190 -21.44 0.81 3.15
N PRO A 191 -20.64 1.90 3.20
CA PRO A 191 -19.35 1.91 2.55
C PRO A 191 -18.43 0.87 3.20
N PRO A 192 -17.74 0.03 2.41
CA PRO A 192 -16.98 -1.08 2.96
C PRO A 192 -15.80 -0.58 3.79
N THR A 193 -15.68 -1.15 4.98
CA THR A 193 -14.60 -0.83 5.91
C THR A 193 -13.26 -1.35 5.40
N ILE A 194 -12.24 -0.52 5.51
CA ILE A 194 -10.87 -0.84 5.14
C ILE A 194 -10.27 -1.77 6.19
N LYS A 195 -9.83 -2.95 5.76
CA LYS A 195 -9.25 -4.02 6.59
C LYS A 195 -7.87 -4.44 6.05
N PRO A 196 -6.78 -3.77 6.48
CA PRO A 196 -5.41 -4.11 6.11
C PRO A 196 -4.87 -5.25 6.97
N ILE A 197 -5.55 -6.40 6.92
CA ILE A 197 -5.16 -7.60 7.67
C ILE A 197 -3.80 -8.13 7.21
N PRO A 198 -3.13 -8.96 8.02
CA PRO A 198 -1.73 -9.34 7.79
C PRO A 198 -1.46 -9.96 6.43
N GLU A 199 -2.33 -10.87 5.99
CA GLU A 199 -2.23 -11.51 4.68
C GLU A 199 -2.32 -10.49 3.54
N LYS A 200 -3.27 -9.56 3.62
CA LYS A 200 -3.50 -8.54 2.60
C LYS A 200 -2.34 -7.55 2.54
N MET A 201 -1.81 -7.15 3.69
CA MET A 201 -0.61 -6.30 3.77
C MET A 201 0.62 -7.00 3.20
N LYS A 202 0.82 -8.29 3.50
CA LYS A 202 1.93 -9.08 2.94
C LYS A 202 1.92 -9.05 1.41
N ASN A 203 0.76 -9.23 0.78
CA ASN A 203 0.63 -9.12 -0.68
C ASN A 203 1.05 -7.73 -1.19
N ALA A 204 0.71 -6.66 -0.48
CA ALA A 204 1.15 -5.31 -0.87
C ALA A 204 2.68 -5.12 -0.78
N PHE A 205 3.34 -5.71 0.22
CA PHE A 205 4.81 -5.72 0.32
C PHE A 205 5.45 -6.51 -0.82
N GLU A 206 4.88 -7.65 -1.17
CA GLU A 206 5.34 -8.49 -2.29
C GLU A 206 5.21 -7.75 -3.63
N GLU A 207 4.06 -7.15 -3.91
CA GLU A 207 3.84 -6.35 -5.12
C GLU A 207 4.74 -5.12 -5.18
N SER A 208 5.01 -4.47 -4.05
CA SER A 208 5.96 -3.35 -3.96
C SER A 208 7.39 -3.80 -4.28
N THR A 209 7.78 -4.97 -3.79
CA THR A 209 9.10 -5.58 -4.07
C THR A 209 9.23 -5.94 -5.54
N LYS A 210 8.19 -6.53 -6.14
CA LYS A 210 8.14 -6.83 -7.59
C LYS A 210 8.29 -5.56 -8.42
N LEU A 211 7.57 -4.50 -8.06
CA LEU A 211 7.63 -3.19 -8.73
C LEU A 211 9.05 -2.61 -8.71
N ILE A 212 9.68 -2.58 -7.54
CA ILE A 212 11.05 -2.06 -7.36
C ILE A 212 12.04 -2.85 -8.23
N ASN A 213 11.98 -4.18 -8.15
CA ASN A 213 12.89 -5.05 -8.88
C ASN A 213 12.71 -4.94 -10.39
N TRP A 214 11.47 -4.97 -10.87
CA TRP A 214 11.18 -4.89 -12.29
C TRP A 214 11.64 -3.55 -12.87
N LEU A 215 11.28 -2.43 -12.23
CA LEU A 215 11.57 -1.11 -12.78
C LEU A 215 13.09 -0.86 -12.85
N GLU A 216 13.83 -1.13 -11.78
CA GLU A 216 15.29 -0.91 -11.81
C GLU A 216 15.99 -1.84 -12.80
N ASN A 217 15.54 -3.09 -12.96
CA ASN A 217 16.09 -3.98 -13.97
C ASN A 217 15.90 -3.43 -15.38
N ARG A 218 14.70 -2.90 -15.69
CA ARG A 218 14.44 -2.27 -16.99
C ARG A 218 15.23 -0.98 -17.19
N LEU A 219 15.32 -0.13 -16.18
CA LEU A 219 16.05 1.13 -16.26
C LEU A 219 17.57 0.94 -16.33
N LYS A 220 18.12 -0.17 -15.80
CA LYS A 220 19.54 -0.53 -15.98
C LYS A 220 19.88 -0.95 -17.40
N GLN A 221 18.95 -1.61 -18.08
CA GLN A 221 19.08 -2.01 -19.50
C GLN A 221 18.86 -0.81 -20.42
N TRP A 222 18.00 0.11 -20.00
CA TRP A 222 17.66 1.30 -20.77
C TRP A 222 18.87 2.22 -21.00
N GLY A 223 19.12 2.55 -22.26
CA GLY A 223 20.26 3.37 -22.70
C GLY A 223 21.49 2.57 -23.12
N GLN A 224 21.57 1.25 -22.85
CA GLN A 224 22.59 0.40 -23.46
C GLN A 224 22.34 0.25 -24.96
N ASP A 225 21.08 0.12 -25.37
CA ASP A 225 20.67 -0.03 -26.77
C ASP A 225 20.68 1.29 -27.57
N GLN A 226 20.86 2.44 -26.90
CA GLN A 226 21.00 3.75 -27.56
C GLN A 226 22.47 4.17 -27.74
N ILE A 227 23.41 3.36 -27.24
CA ILE A 227 24.85 3.50 -27.48
C ILE A 227 25.18 2.53 -28.63
N ALA A 228 24.74 2.88 -29.84
CA ALA A 228 25.21 2.28 -31.08
C ALA A 228 25.88 3.37 -31.92
#